data_AF-A0A061D1E6-F1
#
_entry.id   AF-A0A061D1E6-F1
#
_cell.length_a   1.000
_cell.length_b   1.000
_cell.length_c   1.000
_cell.angle_alpha   90.00
_cell.angle_beta   90.00
_cell.angle_gamma   90.00
#
_symmetry.space_group_name_H-M   'P 1'
#
loop_
_entity.id
_entity.type
_entity.pdbx_description
1 polymer ?
#
loop_
_entity_poly.entity_id
_entity_poly.type
_entity_poly.pdbx_seq_one_letter_code
_entity_poly.pdbx_strand_id
1 'polypeptide(L)'
;MAASRSQSADAEAPLYRNNRYHGLVDSLAFVDAVPVELEGHIRELVDAEKRAILEEFGGDEQSLLESYIKPLGPAPDHSGSGHLYHAEVERRSRGEALQAIDVERYAGYEHVKDVEERLDHVHILSEYAQGAHLNLELMDRYKEAAWLSHLDNLVSMQSSMSREKSRLESAIEQLNKERKVSNVEWASRLRALSQEQEDYHARNLQLLAAIEKLQNSRQSSATEQ
;
A
#
# COMPACT_ATOMS: atom_id res chain seq x y z
N MET A 1 -30.46 33.16 46.49
CA MET A 1 -30.46 31.94 45.65
C MET A 1 -29.25 32.02 44.73
N ALA A 2 -28.51 30.92 44.66
CA ALA A 2 -27.13 30.86 44.23
C ALA A 2 -26.95 31.07 42.71
N ALA A 3 -26.24 32.13 42.34
CA ALA A 3 -25.49 32.19 41.09
C ALA A 3 -24.06 31.78 41.41
N SER A 4 -23.78 30.48 41.34
CA SER A 4 -22.47 29.92 41.64
C SER A 4 -21.88 29.25 40.40
N ARG A 5 -20.73 29.80 39.98
CA ARG A 5 -19.57 29.08 39.43
C ARG A 5 -19.84 28.13 38.25
N SER A 6 -19.59 28.63 37.05
CA SER A 6 -19.08 27.82 35.94
C SER A 6 -18.03 28.62 35.16
N GLN A 7 -17.00 29.07 35.86
CA GLN A 7 -15.72 29.45 35.28
C GLN A 7 -14.67 28.65 36.06
N SER A 8 -13.70 28.06 35.34
CA SER A 8 -12.60 27.19 35.82
C SER A 8 -12.81 25.66 35.76
N ALA A 9 -13.17 25.11 34.60
CA ALA A 9 -12.98 23.67 34.35
C ALA A 9 -12.46 23.30 32.94
N ASP A 10 -12.15 24.27 32.09
CA ASP A 10 -11.36 24.03 30.88
C ASP A 10 -9.92 24.41 31.16
N ALA A 11 -9.20 23.51 31.84
CA ALA A 11 -7.76 23.51 31.78
C ALA A 11 -7.39 23.30 30.31
N GLU A 12 -6.78 24.34 29.74
CA GLU A 12 -6.39 24.53 28.34
C GLU A 12 -6.01 23.21 27.66
N ALA A 13 -6.94 22.64 26.88
CA ALA A 13 -6.58 21.60 25.94
C ALA A 13 -5.50 22.20 25.02
N PRO A 14 -4.34 21.55 24.88
CA PRO A 14 -3.24 22.15 24.13
C PRO A 14 -3.69 22.35 22.68
N LEU A 15 -3.43 23.55 22.16
CA LEU A 15 -3.96 24.08 20.90
C LEU A 15 -3.86 23.12 19.70
N TYR A 16 -2.87 22.23 19.71
CA TYR A 16 -2.68 21.22 18.66
C TYR A 16 -3.84 20.22 18.55
N ARG A 17 -4.60 19.97 19.63
CA ARG A 17 -5.79 19.09 19.60
C ARG A 17 -6.99 19.68 18.85
N ASN A 18 -6.99 20.99 18.59
CA ASN A 18 -8.01 21.65 17.78
C ASN A 18 -7.82 21.34 16.28
N ASN A 19 -6.68 20.78 15.89
CA ASN A 19 -6.47 20.30 14.53
C ASN A 19 -7.19 18.94 14.35
N ARG A 20 -8.06 18.88 13.34
CA ARG A 20 -8.86 17.69 12.99
C ARG A 20 -8.00 16.46 12.69
N TYR A 21 -6.73 16.67 12.32
CA TYR A 21 -5.77 15.62 11.99
C TYR A 21 -4.57 15.56 12.94
N HIS A 22 -4.72 16.01 14.20
CA HIS A 22 -3.62 15.97 15.19
C HIS A 22 -3.02 14.58 15.44
N GLY A 23 -3.74 13.50 15.11
CA GLY A 23 -3.26 12.12 15.20
C GLY A 23 -2.50 11.62 13.96
N LEU A 24 -2.45 12.41 12.88
CA LEU A 24 -1.57 12.13 11.75
C LEU A 24 -0.24 12.84 11.96
N VAL A 25 0.84 12.07 11.87
CA VAL A 25 2.21 12.58 11.82
C VAL A 25 2.37 13.33 10.50
N ASP A 26 2.47 14.66 10.57
CA ASP A 26 2.77 15.49 9.40
C ASP A 26 4.28 15.49 9.18
N SER A 27 4.74 14.85 8.10
CA SER A 27 6.13 14.86 7.67
C SER A 27 6.22 15.43 6.27
N LEU A 28 6.96 16.53 6.09
CA LEU A 28 7.09 17.21 4.81
C LEU A 28 8.16 16.54 3.93
N ALA A 29 7.87 15.36 3.37
CA ALA A 29 8.85 14.54 2.65
C ALA A 29 9.66 15.25 1.53
N PHE A 30 9.09 16.25 0.86
CA PHE A 30 9.79 17.04 -0.18
C PHE A 30 10.74 18.12 0.35
N VAL A 31 10.64 18.49 1.62
CA VAL A 31 11.45 19.54 2.25
C VAL A 31 12.38 18.94 3.30
N ASP A 32 11.86 18.01 4.10
CA ASP A 32 12.59 17.31 5.15
C ASP A 32 13.24 16.05 4.57
N ALA A 33 14.20 16.24 3.67
CA ALA A 33 15.03 15.15 3.18
C ALA A 33 15.89 14.64 4.34
N VAL A 34 15.62 13.41 4.79
CA VAL A 34 16.39 12.75 5.84
C VAL A 34 17.82 12.50 5.31
N PRO A 35 18.86 13.01 5.99
CA PRO A 35 20.24 12.66 5.65
C PRO A 35 20.46 11.15 5.74
N VAL A 36 21.17 10.58 4.77
CA VAL A 36 21.44 9.12 4.70
C VAL A 36 22.12 8.60 5.98
N GLU A 37 22.90 9.44 6.65
CA GLU A 37 23.57 9.14 7.92
C GLU A 37 22.57 8.91 9.08
N LEU A 38 21.46 9.64 9.09
CA LEU A 38 20.43 9.53 10.13
C LEU A 38 19.49 8.35 9.89
N GLU A 39 19.39 7.82 8.66
CA GLU A 39 18.56 6.65 8.38
C GLU A 39 18.97 5.42 9.18
N GLY A 40 20.29 5.21 9.37
CA GLY A 40 20.80 4.11 10.18
C GLY A 40 20.34 4.23 11.63
N HIS A 41 20.47 5.41 12.22
CA HIS A 41 20.06 5.67 13.59
C HIS A 41 18.53 5.57 13.77
N ILE A 42 17.75 6.08 12.81
CA ILE A 42 16.28 5.95 12.82
C ILE A 42 15.89 4.47 12.79
N ARG A 43 16.54 3.63 11.97
CA ARG A 43 16.27 2.19 11.94
C ARG A 43 16.59 1.53 13.27
N GLU A 44 17.73 1.85 13.89
CA GLU A 44 18.10 1.33 15.20
C GLU A 44 17.08 1.68 16.29
N LEU A 45 16.59 2.93 16.31
CA LEU A 45 15.55 3.38 17.23
C LEU A 45 14.23 2.66 16.97
N VAL A 46 13.82 2.52 15.71
CA VAL A 46 12.61 1.77 15.32
C VAL A 46 12.72 0.31 15.75
N ASP A 47 13.88 -0.32 15.57
CA ASP A 47 14.09 -1.70 15.96
C ASP A 47 14.19 -1.89 17.48
N ALA A 48 14.64 -0.86 18.22
CA ALA A 48 14.57 -0.85 19.67
C ALA A 48 13.13 -0.76 20.17
N GLU A 49 12.31 0.13 19.59
CA GLU A 49 10.89 0.24 19.92
C GLU A 49 10.12 -1.03 19.54
N LYS A 50 10.39 -1.63 18.37
CA LYS A 50 9.81 -2.93 18.01
C LYS A 50 10.13 -4.01 19.05
N ARG A 51 11.37 -4.07 19.53
CA ARG A 51 11.76 -5.00 20.59
C ARG A 51 11.00 -4.74 21.89
N ALA A 52 10.88 -3.49 22.31
CA ALA A 52 10.10 -3.12 23.49
C ALA A 52 8.61 -3.53 23.36
N ILE A 53 8.00 -3.30 22.20
CA ILE A 53 6.61 -3.70 21.91
C ILE A 53 6.44 -5.23 21.98
N LEU A 54 7.39 -5.98 21.42
CA LEU A 54 7.36 -7.45 21.49
C LEU A 54 7.51 -7.97 22.92
N GLU A 55 8.35 -7.32 23.74
CA GLU A 55 8.50 -7.61 25.16
C GLU A 55 7.21 -7.32 25.95
N GLU A 56 6.55 -6.18 25.69
CA GLU A 56 5.27 -5.82 26.32
C GLU A 56 4.12 -6.75 25.90
N PHE A 57 4.09 -7.16 24.64
CA PHE A 57 3.06 -8.05 24.10
C PHE A 57 3.28 -9.51 24.53
N GLY A 58 4.51 -9.90 24.86
CA GLY A 58 4.86 -11.24 25.34
C GLY A 58 4.64 -12.35 24.30
N GLY A 59 4.64 -12.01 23.00
CA GLY A 59 4.33 -12.91 21.89
C GLY A 59 5.30 -12.76 20.72
N ASP A 60 5.23 -13.70 19.78
CA ASP A 60 6.08 -13.72 18.58
C ASP A 60 5.61 -12.68 17.55
N GLU A 61 6.51 -12.18 16.70
CA GLU A 61 6.22 -11.09 15.75
C GLU A 61 5.00 -11.39 14.86
N GLN A 62 4.87 -12.65 14.45
CA GLN A 62 3.75 -13.14 13.63
C GLN A 62 2.41 -13.00 14.34
N SER A 63 2.35 -13.25 15.65
CA SER A 63 1.13 -13.14 16.43
C SER A 63 0.66 -11.69 16.60
N LEU A 64 1.62 -10.77 16.72
CA LEU A 64 1.37 -9.33 16.75
C LEU A 64 0.89 -8.84 15.37
N LEU A 65 1.54 -9.26 14.28
CA LEU A 65 1.10 -8.98 12.91
C LEU A 65 -0.32 -9.47 12.64
N GLU A 66 -0.64 -10.69 13.05
CA GLU A 66 -2.00 -11.24 12.94
C GLU A 66 -3.02 -10.38 13.70
N SER A 67 -2.65 -9.77 14.82
CA SER A 67 -3.54 -8.85 15.55
C SER A 67 -3.87 -7.59 14.75
N TYR A 68 -2.91 -7.07 13.97
CA TYR A 68 -3.11 -5.94 13.07
C TYR A 68 -3.88 -6.31 11.79
N ILE A 69 -3.81 -7.58 11.36
CA ILE A 69 -4.49 -8.07 10.15
C ILE A 69 -5.94 -8.48 10.44
N LYS A 70 -6.25 -9.00 11.64
CA LYS A 70 -7.62 -9.35 12.07
C LYS A 70 -8.71 -8.30 11.75
N PRO A 71 -8.51 -6.98 11.95
CA PRO A 71 -9.52 -5.97 11.62
C PRO A 71 -9.77 -5.79 10.12
N LEU A 72 -8.89 -6.27 9.23
CA LEU A 72 -9.09 -6.22 7.78
C LEU A 72 -10.06 -7.31 7.28
N GLY A 73 -10.49 -8.22 8.17
CA GLY A 73 -11.35 -9.35 7.84
C GLY A 73 -10.57 -10.54 7.28
N PRO A 74 -11.18 -11.74 7.25
CA PRO A 74 -10.57 -12.88 6.58
C PRO A 74 -10.40 -12.58 5.09
N ALA A 75 -9.30 -13.06 4.50
CA ALA A 75 -9.15 -13.03 3.05
C ALA A 75 -10.37 -13.68 2.40
N PRO A 76 -10.92 -13.11 1.32
CA PRO A 76 -12.09 -13.68 0.66
C PRO A 76 -11.82 -15.13 0.27
N ASP A 77 -12.65 -16.04 0.77
CA ASP A 77 -12.55 -17.45 0.47
C ASP A 77 -12.95 -17.68 -0.99
N HIS A 78 -11.99 -18.10 -1.80
CA HIS A 78 -12.17 -18.35 -3.22
C HIS A 78 -12.47 -19.83 -3.53
N SER A 79 -12.47 -20.70 -2.51
CA SER A 79 -12.63 -22.16 -2.67
C SER A 79 -14.01 -22.55 -3.24
N GLY A 80 -15.01 -21.68 -3.11
CA GLY A 80 -16.36 -21.87 -3.68
C GLY A 80 -16.63 -21.21 -5.04
N SER A 81 -15.65 -20.51 -5.63
CA SER A 81 -15.90 -19.68 -6.83
C SER A 81 -16.13 -20.47 -8.12
N GLY A 82 -15.84 -21.77 -8.14
CA GLY A 82 -15.93 -22.64 -9.33
C GLY A 82 -15.02 -22.23 -10.49
N HIS A 83 -14.17 -21.22 -10.30
CA HIS A 83 -13.36 -20.65 -11.35
C HIS A 83 -12.06 -21.46 -11.51
N LEU A 84 -11.74 -21.84 -12.75
CA LEU A 84 -10.58 -22.68 -13.09
C LEU A 84 -9.25 -22.14 -12.53
N TYR A 85 -9.09 -20.82 -12.47
CA TYR A 85 -7.92 -20.19 -11.86
C TYR A 85 -7.73 -20.58 -10.40
N HIS A 86 -8.80 -20.59 -9.60
CA HIS A 86 -8.70 -20.89 -8.16
C HIS A 86 -8.40 -22.37 -7.92
N ALA A 87 -9.02 -23.26 -8.71
CA ALA A 87 -8.70 -24.69 -8.69
C ALA A 87 -7.22 -24.94 -9.02
N GLU A 88 -6.65 -24.19 -9.96
CA GLU A 88 -5.24 -24.32 -10.34
C GLU A 88 -4.28 -23.76 -9.27
N VAL A 89 -4.64 -22.65 -8.62
CA VAL A 89 -3.89 -22.09 -7.48
C VAL A 89 -3.89 -23.06 -6.30
N GLU A 90 -5.04 -23.69 -5.99
CA GLU A 90 -5.16 -24.70 -4.94
C GLU A 90 -4.42 -26.01 -5.27
N ARG A 91 -4.41 -26.42 -6.54
CA ARG A 91 -3.63 -27.57 -7.00
C ARG A 91 -2.14 -27.33 -6.79
N ARG A 92 -1.68 -26.12 -7.13
CA ARG A 92 -0.28 -25.71 -6.98
C ARG A 92 0.12 -25.56 -5.51
N SER A 93 -0.75 -25.04 -4.65
CA SER A 93 -0.48 -24.96 -3.21
C SER A 93 -0.37 -26.33 -2.55
N ARG A 94 -1.11 -27.32 -3.05
CA ARG A 94 -0.98 -28.74 -2.66
C ARG A 94 0.25 -29.44 -3.25
N GLY A 95 1.00 -28.79 -4.12
CA GLY A 95 2.19 -29.36 -4.75
C GLY A 95 1.88 -30.50 -5.74
N GLU A 96 0.63 -30.64 -6.19
CA GLU A 96 0.24 -31.67 -7.14
C GLU A 96 0.85 -31.36 -8.52
N ALA A 97 1.36 -32.38 -9.21
CA ALA A 97 1.84 -32.24 -10.58
C ALA A 97 0.66 -32.04 -11.54
N LEU A 98 0.89 -31.34 -12.66
CA LEU A 98 -0.14 -31.19 -13.67
C LEU A 98 -0.40 -32.59 -14.25
N GLN A 99 -1.66 -33.02 -14.30
CA GLN A 99 -1.98 -34.27 -14.98
C GLN A 99 -1.59 -34.10 -16.45
N ALA A 100 -0.51 -34.75 -16.86
CA ALA A 100 -0.07 -34.74 -18.23
C ALA A 100 -1.14 -35.43 -19.09
N ILE A 101 -1.39 -34.87 -20.28
CA ILE A 101 -2.22 -35.53 -21.27
C ILE A 101 -1.50 -36.82 -21.67
N ASP A 102 -2.17 -37.95 -21.52
CA ASP A 102 -1.66 -39.25 -21.94
C ASP A 102 -1.69 -39.33 -23.46
N VAL A 103 -0.57 -39.01 -24.11
CA VAL A 103 -0.45 -39.01 -25.57
C VAL A 103 -0.49 -40.44 -26.13
N GLU A 104 -0.07 -41.44 -25.35
CA GLU A 104 0.01 -42.84 -25.79
C GLU A 104 -1.38 -43.43 -26.01
N ARG A 105 -2.35 -43.04 -25.16
CA ARG A 105 -3.77 -43.43 -25.29
C ARG A 105 -4.42 -42.97 -26.59
N TYR A 106 -3.97 -41.86 -27.16
CA TYR A 106 -4.56 -41.26 -28.37
C TYR A 106 -3.70 -41.47 -29.62
N ALA A 107 -2.46 -41.93 -29.49
CA ALA A 107 -1.54 -42.10 -30.60
C ALA A 107 -1.76 -43.40 -31.41
N GLY A 108 -2.32 -44.45 -30.79
CA GLY A 108 -2.58 -45.73 -31.47
C GLY A 108 -3.15 -46.80 -30.55
N TYR A 109 -3.32 -48.03 -31.07
CA TYR A 109 -4.00 -49.14 -30.39
C TYR A 109 -3.05 -50.22 -29.84
N GLU A 110 -1.73 -49.99 -29.87
CA GLU A 110 -0.72 -50.99 -29.46
C GLU A 110 -0.75 -51.32 -27.96
N HIS A 111 -1.36 -50.45 -27.15
CA HIS A 111 -1.52 -50.61 -25.71
C HIS A 111 -2.66 -51.59 -25.34
N VAL A 112 -3.55 -51.93 -26.27
CA VAL A 112 -4.69 -52.84 -26.05
C VAL A 112 -4.37 -54.23 -26.59
N LYS A 113 -4.31 -55.21 -25.69
CA LYS A 113 -3.93 -56.60 -26.03
C LYS A 113 -5.11 -57.45 -26.48
N ASP A 114 -6.32 -57.13 -26.03
CA ASP A 114 -7.53 -57.85 -26.41
C ASP A 114 -8.03 -57.40 -27.79
N VAL A 115 -8.54 -58.34 -28.57
CA VAL A 115 -8.95 -58.11 -29.97
C VAL A 115 -10.27 -57.34 -30.03
N GLU A 116 -11.21 -57.63 -29.12
CA GLU A 116 -12.51 -56.94 -29.06
C GLU A 116 -12.34 -55.48 -28.60
N GLU A 117 -11.62 -55.26 -27.50
CA GLU A 117 -11.30 -53.90 -27.02
C GLU A 117 -10.49 -53.09 -28.04
N ARG A 118 -9.64 -53.76 -28.83
CA ARG A 118 -8.88 -53.10 -29.90
C ARG A 118 -9.77 -52.66 -31.06
N LEU A 119 -10.80 -53.44 -31.43
CA LEU A 119 -11.76 -53.05 -32.46
C LEU A 119 -12.58 -51.84 -32.00
N ASP A 120 -13.05 -51.84 -30.75
CA ASP A 120 -13.76 -50.71 -30.16
C ASP A 120 -12.86 -49.46 -30.10
N HIS A 121 -11.59 -49.62 -29.73
CA HIS A 121 -10.64 -48.52 -29.71
C HIS A 121 -10.35 -47.96 -31.12
N VAL A 122 -10.25 -48.81 -32.13
CA VAL A 122 -10.10 -48.37 -33.54
C VAL A 122 -11.34 -47.61 -34.00
N HIS A 123 -12.54 -48.04 -33.59
CA HIS A 123 -13.78 -47.32 -33.89
C HIS A 123 -13.76 -45.91 -33.28
N ILE A 124 -13.38 -45.79 -32.01
CA ILE A 124 -13.23 -44.51 -31.31
C ILE A 124 -12.19 -43.61 -32.01
N LEU A 125 -11.02 -44.15 -32.38
CA LEU A 125 -10.01 -43.40 -33.11
C LEU A 125 -10.50 -42.92 -34.48
N SER A 126 -11.32 -43.73 -35.17
CA SER A 126 -11.94 -43.35 -36.44
C SER A 126 -12.92 -42.19 -36.27
N GLU A 127 -13.75 -42.21 -35.22
CA GLU A 127 -14.66 -41.10 -34.91
C GLU A 127 -13.87 -39.82 -34.57
N TYR A 128 -12.81 -39.93 -33.78
CA TYR A 128 -11.92 -38.80 -33.50
C TYR A 128 -11.23 -38.27 -34.76
N ALA A 129 -10.78 -39.13 -35.66
CA ALA A 129 -10.20 -38.71 -36.94
C ALA A 129 -11.23 -37.96 -37.80
N GLN A 130 -12.47 -38.45 -37.83
CA GLN A 130 -13.56 -37.81 -38.58
C GLN A 130 -13.93 -36.44 -37.97
N GLY A 131 -14.02 -36.35 -36.64
CA GLY A 131 -14.22 -35.09 -35.93
C GLY A 131 -13.07 -34.10 -36.11
N ALA A 132 -11.83 -34.58 -36.07
CA ALA A 132 -10.64 -33.77 -36.33
C ALA A 132 -10.65 -33.23 -37.78
N HIS A 133 -11.06 -34.04 -38.75
CA HIS A 133 -11.18 -33.59 -40.14
C HIS A 133 -12.22 -32.46 -40.29
N LEU A 134 -13.41 -32.64 -39.72
CA LEU A 134 -14.44 -31.59 -39.71
C LEU A 134 -13.94 -30.31 -39.02
N ASN A 135 -13.26 -30.44 -37.88
CA ASN A 135 -12.67 -29.30 -37.18
C ASN A 135 -11.61 -28.58 -38.03
N LEU A 136 -10.78 -29.32 -38.77
CA LEU A 136 -9.80 -28.74 -39.68
C LEU A 136 -10.47 -28.02 -40.86
N GLU A 137 -11.56 -28.56 -41.42
CA GLU A 137 -12.32 -27.87 -42.46
C GLU A 137 -12.94 -26.56 -41.94
N LEU A 138 -13.52 -26.58 -40.73
CA LEU A 138 -14.06 -25.39 -40.10
C LEU A 138 -12.96 -24.37 -39.80
N MET A 139 -11.83 -24.83 -39.27
CA MET A 139 -10.67 -23.99 -39.01
C MET A 139 -10.17 -23.37 -40.31
N ASP A 140 -10.02 -24.13 -41.39
CA ASP A 140 -9.54 -23.60 -42.67
C ASP A 140 -10.45 -22.51 -43.23
N ARG A 141 -11.78 -22.69 -43.09
CA ARG A 141 -12.77 -21.71 -43.53
C ARG A 141 -12.79 -20.42 -42.72
N TYR A 142 -12.59 -20.49 -41.40
CA TYR A 142 -12.81 -19.35 -40.50
C TYR A 142 -11.56 -18.82 -39.80
N LYS A 143 -10.41 -19.49 -39.91
CA LYS A 143 -9.17 -19.12 -39.19
C LYS A 143 -8.80 -17.67 -39.41
N GLU A 144 -8.73 -17.21 -40.66
CA GLU A 144 -8.22 -15.88 -40.96
C GLU A 144 -9.12 -14.79 -40.36
N ALA A 145 -10.42 -14.88 -40.56
CA ALA A 145 -11.38 -13.92 -40.02
C ALA A 145 -11.40 -13.93 -38.48
N ALA A 146 -11.40 -15.11 -37.86
CA ALA A 146 -11.39 -15.25 -36.41
C ALA A 146 -10.09 -14.71 -35.79
N TRP A 147 -8.94 -15.03 -36.39
CA TRP A 147 -7.64 -14.55 -35.93
C TRP A 147 -7.49 -13.05 -36.09
N LEU A 148 -7.93 -12.47 -37.20
CA LEU A 148 -7.91 -11.01 -37.40
C LEU A 148 -8.82 -10.31 -36.39
N SER A 149 -10.04 -10.80 -36.18
CA SER A 149 -10.94 -10.25 -35.17
C SER A 149 -10.36 -10.36 -33.76
N HIS A 150 -9.73 -11.48 -33.43
CA HIS A 150 -9.05 -11.64 -32.14
C HIS A 150 -7.89 -10.66 -31.98
N LEU A 151 -7.08 -10.47 -33.03
CA LEU A 151 -5.99 -9.52 -33.03
C LEU A 151 -6.48 -8.08 -32.84
N ASP A 152 -7.55 -7.68 -33.53
CA ASP A 152 -8.17 -6.36 -33.36
C ASP A 152 -8.66 -6.15 -31.92
N ASN A 153 -9.27 -7.17 -31.32
CA ASN A 153 -9.69 -7.13 -29.92
C ASN A 153 -8.50 -6.97 -28.97
N LEU A 154 -7.40 -7.69 -29.21
CA LEU A 154 -6.17 -7.57 -28.42
C LEU A 154 -5.54 -6.17 -28.55
N VAL A 155 -5.48 -5.62 -29.76
CA VAL A 155 -4.96 -4.27 -30.01
C VAL A 155 -5.83 -3.22 -29.34
N SER A 156 -7.16 -3.36 -29.43
CA SER A 156 -8.10 -2.48 -28.74
C SER A 156 -7.90 -2.53 -27.23
N MET A 157 -7.81 -3.73 -26.65
CA MET A 157 -7.57 -3.94 -25.23
C MET A 157 -6.23 -3.35 -24.77
N GLN A 158 -5.16 -3.56 -25.55
CA GLN A 158 -3.85 -2.95 -25.30
C GLN A 158 -3.93 -1.42 -25.31
N SER A 159 -4.62 -0.84 -26.30
CA SER A 159 -4.79 0.61 -26.40
C SER A 159 -5.55 1.18 -25.22
N SER A 160 -6.59 0.47 -24.74
CA SER A 160 -7.38 0.89 -23.58
C SER A 160 -6.52 0.86 -22.31
N MET A 161 -5.79 -0.23 -22.07
CA MET A 161 -4.89 -0.34 -20.92
C MET A 161 -3.80 0.73 -20.95
N SER A 162 -3.23 1.02 -22.13
CA SER A 162 -2.21 2.07 -22.27
C SER A 162 -2.75 3.46 -21.97
N ARG A 163 -4.01 3.75 -22.35
CA ARG A 163 -4.67 5.02 -22.02
C ARG A 163 -4.94 5.14 -20.53
N GLU A 164 -5.40 4.07 -19.89
CA GLU A 164 -5.61 4.06 -18.43
C GLU A 164 -4.30 4.26 -17.68
N LYS A 165 -3.22 3.59 -18.10
CA LYS A 165 -1.88 3.80 -17.55
C LYS A 165 -1.45 5.26 -17.63
N SER A 166 -1.53 5.86 -18.82
CA SER A 166 -1.14 7.27 -19.02
C SER A 166 -2.01 8.23 -18.20
N ARG A 167 -3.30 7.96 -18.06
CA ARG A 167 -4.20 8.74 -17.19
C ARG A 167 -3.79 8.66 -15.73
N LEU A 168 -3.48 7.45 -15.23
CA LEU A 168 -3.03 7.25 -13.85
C LEU A 168 -1.68 7.92 -13.58
N GLU A 169 -0.74 7.81 -14.52
CA GLU A 169 0.56 8.49 -14.43
C GLU A 169 0.37 10.01 -14.33
N SER A 170 -0.46 10.59 -15.20
CA SER A 170 -0.77 12.03 -15.15
C SER A 170 -1.43 12.45 -13.83
N ALA A 171 -2.35 11.64 -13.29
CA ALA A 171 -3.00 11.90 -12.01
C ALA A 171 -2.01 11.84 -10.84
N ILE A 172 -1.09 10.86 -10.84
CA ILE A 172 -0.03 10.73 -9.83
C ILE A 172 0.92 11.93 -9.90
N GLU A 173 1.32 12.34 -11.10
CA GLU A 173 2.18 13.51 -11.29
C GLU A 173 1.51 14.79 -10.80
N GLN A 174 0.22 14.98 -11.10
CA GLN A 174 -0.53 16.14 -10.64
C GLN A 174 -0.59 16.17 -9.11
N LEU A 175 -0.94 15.05 -8.48
CA LEU A 175 -1.00 14.91 -7.03
C LEU A 175 0.37 15.17 -6.39
N ASN A 176 1.45 14.68 -6.99
CA ASN A 176 2.80 14.96 -6.51
C ASN A 176 3.19 16.44 -6.66
N LYS A 177 2.77 17.12 -7.73
CA LYS A 177 2.96 18.57 -7.89
C LYS A 177 2.20 19.34 -6.81
N GLU A 178 0.94 18.99 -6.57
CA GLU A 178 0.11 19.60 -5.52
C GLU A 178 0.72 19.41 -4.12
N ARG A 179 1.16 18.18 -3.80
CA ARG A 179 1.88 17.90 -2.55
C ARG A 179 3.17 18.70 -2.42
N LYS A 180 3.96 18.79 -3.50
CA LYS A 180 5.21 19.56 -3.49
C LYS A 180 4.97 21.04 -3.21
N VAL A 181 3.98 21.66 -3.88
CA VAL A 181 3.62 23.05 -3.65
C VAL A 181 3.17 23.26 -2.20
N SER A 182 2.26 22.40 -1.70
CA SER A 182 1.79 22.48 -0.32
C SER A 182 2.92 22.35 0.69
N ASN A 183 3.83 21.39 0.51
CA ASN A 183 4.97 21.21 1.42
C ASN A 183 5.90 22.42 1.44
N VAL A 184 6.16 23.04 0.28
CA VAL A 184 6.98 24.25 0.21
C VAL A 184 6.30 25.44 0.89
N GLU A 185 4.99 25.61 0.71
CA GLU A 185 4.21 26.65 1.38
C GLU A 185 4.23 26.48 2.91
N TRP A 186 4.00 25.26 3.39
CA TRP A 186 4.03 24.96 4.82
C TRP A 186 5.43 25.13 5.42
N ALA A 187 6.47 24.68 4.72
CA ALA A 187 7.85 24.92 5.15
C ALA A 187 8.19 26.41 5.23
N SER A 188 7.73 27.22 4.28
CA SER A 188 7.91 28.67 4.32
C SER A 188 7.24 29.29 5.56
N ARG A 189 5.99 28.89 5.84
CA ARG A 189 5.26 29.32 7.06
C ARG A 189 5.97 28.89 8.33
N LEU A 190 6.47 27.66 8.37
CA LEU A 190 7.20 27.13 9.53
C LEU A 190 8.50 27.92 9.78
N ARG A 191 9.25 28.25 8.72
CA ARG A 191 10.45 29.10 8.84
C ARG A 191 10.12 30.50 9.35
N ALA A 192 9.04 31.11 8.85
CA ALA A 192 8.59 32.41 9.32
C ALA A 192 8.23 32.38 10.82
N LEU A 193 7.46 31.36 11.25
CA LEU A 193 7.11 31.17 12.66
C LEU A 193 8.33 30.89 13.55
N SER A 194 9.30 30.11 13.06
CA SER A 194 10.57 29.86 13.78
C SER A 194 11.35 31.15 13.97
N GLN A 195 11.43 31.99 12.93
CA GLN A 195 12.09 33.29 13.02
C GLN A 195 11.36 34.24 13.98
N GLU A 196 10.02 34.28 13.93
CA GLU A 196 9.23 35.06 14.89
C GLU A 196 9.46 34.58 16.33
N GLN A 197 9.51 33.26 16.55
CA GLN A 197 9.80 32.67 17.86
C GLN A 197 11.19 33.09 18.37
N GLU A 198 12.22 33.01 17.53
CA GLU A 198 13.58 33.44 17.85
C GLU A 198 13.62 34.94 18.20
N ASP A 199 12.91 35.77 17.44
CA ASP A 199 12.79 37.21 17.69
C ASP A 199 12.10 37.50 19.03
N TYR A 200 10.99 36.80 19.34
CA TYR A 200 10.31 36.92 20.63
C TYR A 200 11.20 36.48 21.79
N HIS A 201 11.93 35.38 21.61
CA HIS A 201 12.86 34.89 22.62
C HIS A 201 13.99 35.91 22.87
N ALA A 202 14.57 36.48 21.81
CA ALA A 202 15.60 37.51 21.90
C ALA A 202 15.07 38.78 22.59
N ARG A 203 13.86 39.23 22.24
CA ARG A 203 13.21 40.40 22.88
C ARG A 203 12.92 40.15 24.36
N ASN A 204 12.43 38.97 24.72
CA ASN A 204 12.18 38.61 26.11
C ASN A 204 13.47 38.59 26.94
N LEU A 205 14.56 38.04 26.39
CA LEU A 205 15.88 38.10 27.03
C LEU A 205 16.36 39.54 27.23
N GLN A 206 16.21 40.41 26.22
CA GLN A 206 16.57 41.82 26.33
C GLN A 206 15.74 42.55 27.40
N LEU A 207 14.44 42.27 27.48
CA LEU A 207 13.56 42.84 28.51
C LEU A 207 13.96 42.38 29.91
N LEU A 208 14.24 41.09 30.10
CA LEU A 208 14.71 40.56 31.39
C LEU A 208 16.01 41.23 31.83
N ALA A 209 16.98 41.36 30.92
CA ALA A 209 18.24 42.06 31.21
C ALA A 209 18.04 43.55 31.53
N ALA A 210 17.08 44.22 30.87
CA ALA A 210 16.73 45.61 31.17
C ALA A 210 16.05 45.76 32.54
N ILE A 211 15.16 44.84 32.90
CA ILE A 211 14.50 44.80 34.22
C ILE A 211 15.55 44.57 35.31
N GLU A 212 16.49 43.64 35.11
CA GLU A 212 17.57 43.37 36.06
C GLU A 212 18.43 44.62 36.29
N LYS A 213 18.81 45.33 35.22
CA LYS A 213 19.54 46.61 35.31
C LYS A 213 18.77 47.67 36.10
N LEU A 214 17.45 47.77 35.88
CA LEU A 214 16.57 48.71 36.60
C LEU A 214 16.39 48.33 38.07
N GLN A 215 16.34 47.04 38.40
CA GLN A 215 16.28 46.58 39.78
C GLN A 215 17.58 46.88 40.52
N ASN A 216 18.72 46.66 39.87
CA ASN A 216 20.03 46.97 40.45
C ASN A 216 20.22 48.48 40.67
N SER A 217 19.78 49.33 39.74
CA SER A 217 19.84 50.79 39.91
C SER A 217 18.85 51.32 40.97
N ARG A 218 17.70 50.64 41.15
CA ARG A 218 16.75 50.94 42.23
C ARG A 218 17.30 50.53 43.60
N GLN A 219 18.03 49.42 43.69
CA GLN A 219 18.67 48.98 44.92
C GLN A 219 19.83 49.92 45.31
N SER A 220 20.65 50.35 44.34
CA SER A 220 21.75 51.29 44.62
C SER A 220 21.25 52.66 45.08
N SER A 221 20.14 53.16 44.53
CA SER A 221 19.52 54.41 44.99
C SER A 221 18.80 54.30 46.34
N ALA A 222 18.39 53.11 46.75
CA ALA A 222 17.81 52.87 48.07
C ALA A 222 18.87 52.71 49.18
N THR A 223 20.14 52.40 48.84
CA THR A 223 21.27 52.34 49.78
C THR A 223 22.01 53.67 49.97
N GLU A 224 21.74 54.67 49.13
CA GLU A 224 22.32 56.03 49.24
C GLU A 224 21.43 57.03 50.00
N GLN A 225 20.30 56.59 50.57
CA GLN A 225 19.46 57.32 51.53
C GLN A 225 19.60 56.75 52.94
#